data_AF-A0A2S2NJ52-F1
#
_entry.id   AF-A0A2S2NJ52-F1
#
_cell.length_a   1.000
_cell.length_b   1.000
_cell.length_c   1.000
_cell.angle_alpha   90.00
_cell.angle_beta   90.00
_cell.angle_gamma   90.00
#
_symmetry.space_group_name_H-M   'P 1'
#
loop_
_entity.id
_entity.type
_entity.pdbx_description
1 polymer ?
#
loop_
_entity_poly.entity_id
_entity_poly.type
_entity_poly.pdbx_seq_one_letter_code
_entity_poly.pdbx_strand_id
1 'polypeptide(L)'
;MNKVVFLIKHLQQKNDFEKFYRIHLAERLLCYRNVDMKVEYRVIMKLKRAYVNGYGYSNSLFASRIEGMHKDKFVISRPIIYKYKEYNFVNKCILGTLQPFDLNVEVINAVHWPVTYPKSMCRVPSIALSAFNDFKTFYSKVEGRKTLKLLPQFGTVELDATFYDAPRSSKRSCDGEYSTTNNQCCVERKFKVMVTTYQMFVLDMFNTYDFLTYERILKETMIPEKSLLNALQGLVQFHHLLLKFPNCREIKSNDRFSINEFFRI
;
A
#
# COMPACT_ATOMS: atom_id res chain seq x y z
N MET A 1 -23.10 19.42 4.37
CA MET A 1 -23.71 18.27 3.66
C MET A 1 -25.06 18.53 3.01
N ASN A 2 -26.08 19.08 3.69
CA ASN A 2 -27.41 19.24 3.06
C ASN A 2 -27.38 20.21 1.85
N LYS A 3 -26.57 21.28 1.90
CA LYS A 3 -26.28 22.16 0.76
C LYS A 3 -25.63 21.42 -0.42
N VAL A 4 -24.71 20.50 -0.16
CA VAL A 4 -24.03 19.68 -1.19
C VAL A 4 -25.02 18.72 -1.86
N VAL A 5 -25.89 18.07 -1.09
CA VAL A 5 -26.97 17.21 -1.62
C VAL A 5 -27.91 18.01 -2.52
N PHE A 6 -28.25 19.24 -2.13
CA PHE A 6 -29.06 20.14 -2.97
C PHE A 6 -28.37 20.45 -4.30
N LEU A 7 -27.09 20.80 -4.28
CA LEU A 7 -26.32 21.07 -5.51
C LEU A 7 -26.23 19.84 -6.43
N ILE A 8 -26.00 18.65 -5.87
CA ILE A 8 -25.93 17.39 -6.64
C ILE A 8 -27.23 17.12 -7.41
N LYS A 9 -28.39 17.44 -6.82
CA LYS A 9 -29.68 17.26 -7.50
C LYS A 9 -29.78 18.09 -8.79
N HIS A 10 -29.22 19.30 -8.77
CA HIS A 10 -29.27 20.29 -9.87
C HIS A 10 -28.03 20.25 -10.78
N LEU A 11 -27.09 19.35 -10.52
CA LEU A 11 -25.87 19.22 -11.30
C LEU A 11 -26.21 18.67 -12.70
N GLN A 12 -25.76 19.35 -13.75
CA GLN A 12 -26.00 18.91 -15.13
C GLN A 12 -25.10 17.73 -15.53
N GLN A 13 -23.82 17.74 -15.16
CA GLN A 13 -22.84 16.70 -15.50
C GLN A 13 -22.75 15.62 -14.40
N LYS A 14 -23.85 14.90 -14.13
CA LYS A 14 -23.89 13.89 -13.05
C LYS A 14 -22.87 12.78 -13.23
N ASN A 15 -22.59 12.38 -14.46
CA ASN A 15 -21.65 11.29 -14.77
C ASN A 15 -20.22 11.58 -14.30
N ASP A 16 -19.74 12.82 -14.48
CA ASP A 16 -18.39 13.20 -14.05
C ASP A 16 -18.28 13.19 -12.53
N PHE A 17 -19.28 13.77 -11.86
CA PHE A 17 -19.36 13.71 -10.40
C PHE A 17 -19.36 12.27 -9.90
N GLU A 18 -20.18 11.38 -10.48
CA GLU A 18 -20.25 9.98 -10.08
C GLU A 18 -18.91 9.27 -10.24
N LYS A 19 -18.20 9.51 -11.34
CA LYS A 19 -16.86 8.97 -11.61
C LYS A 19 -15.85 9.44 -10.57
N PHE A 20 -15.72 10.76 -10.37
CA PHE A 20 -14.76 11.32 -9.43
C PHE A 20 -15.08 10.95 -7.99
N TYR A 21 -16.36 10.97 -7.60
CA TYR A 21 -16.77 10.57 -6.26
C TYR A 21 -16.42 9.12 -5.96
N ARG A 22 -16.62 8.20 -6.92
CA ARG A 22 -16.24 6.79 -6.75
C ARG A 22 -14.74 6.62 -6.54
N ILE A 23 -13.92 7.32 -7.33
CA ILE A 23 -12.45 7.28 -7.19
C ILE A 23 -12.03 7.75 -5.80
N HIS A 24 -12.50 8.93 -5.37
CA HIS A 24 -12.13 9.46 -4.06
C HIS A 24 -12.71 8.68 -2.89
N LEU A 25 -13.91 8.10 -3.02
CA LEU A 25 -14.44 7.19 -2.01
C LEU A 25 -13.56 5.94 -1.90
N ALA A 26 -13.10 5.38 -3.02
CA ALA A 26 -12.22 4.21 -3.01
C ALA A 26 -10.89 4.51 -2.31
N GLU A 27 -10.27 5.65 -2.61
CA GLU A 27 -9.04 6.10 -1.97
C GLU A 27 -9.22 6.28 -0.46
N ARG A 28 -10.27 6.98 -0.02
CA ARG A 28 -10.55 7.16 1.41
C ARG A 28 -10.78 5.83 2.10
N LEU A 29 -11.54 4.92 1.47
CA LEU A 29 -11.83 3.64 2.06
C LEU A 29 -10.58 2.75 2.12
N LEU A 30 -9.83 2.56 1.04
CA LEU A 30 -8.74 1.57 1.00
C LEU A 30 -7.39 2.11 1.49
N CYS A 31 -7.06 3.37 1.21
CA CYS A 31 -5.73 3.92 1.48
C CYS A 31 -5.61 4.53 2.88
N TYR A 32 -6.71 4.92 3.52
CA TYR A 32 -6.67 5.50 4.86
C TYR A 32 -6.90 4.44 5.94
N ARG A 33 -6.00 4.43 6.93
CA ARG A 33 -5.98 3.44 8.02
C ARG A 33 -7.20 3.60 8.95
N ASN A 34 -7.59 4.86 9.22
CA ASN A 34 -8.64 5.19 10.17
C ASN A 34 -9.80 5.87 9.47
N VAL A 35 -10.77 5.07 9.06
CA VAL A 35 -12.02 5.56 8.45
C VAL A 35 -13.18 5.26 9.38
N ASP A 36 -13.91 6.29 9.78
CA ASP A 36 -15.14 6.12 10.55
C ASP A 36 -16.27 5.58 9.66
N MET A 37 -16.62 4.32 9.89
CA MET A 37 -17.67 3.60 9.20
C MET A 37 -19.02 4.35 9.27
N LYS A 38 -19.39 4.89 10.44
CA LYS A 38 -20.70 5.55 10.64
C LYS A 38 -20.77 6.87 9.87
N VAL A 39 -19.66 7.63 9.84
CA VAL A 39 -19.57 8.88 9.09
C VAL A 39 -19.67 8.63 7.60
N GLU A 40 -18.85 7.72 7.05
CA GLU A 40 -18.89 7.38 5.62
C GLU A 40 -20.27 6.83 5.22
N TYR A 41 -20.86 5.94 6.03
CA TYR A 41 -22.21 5.42 5.79
C TYR A 41 -23.25 6.55 5.72
N ARG A 42 -23.18 7.52 6.64
CA ARG A 42 -24.11 8.66 6.68
C ARG A 42 -24.01 9.50 5.41
N VAL A 43 -22.80 9.73 4.91
CA VAL A 43 -22.56 10.46 3.65
C VAL A 43 -23.14 9.69 2.47
N ILE A 44 -22.84 8.38 2.37
CA ILE A 44 -23.34 7.51 1.31
C ILE A 44 -24.88 7.49 1.31
N MET A 45 -25.52 7.37 2.46
CA MET A 45 -26.98 7.36 2.57
C MET A 45 -27.61 8.70 2.16
N LYS A 46 -26.97 9.83 2.51
CA LYS A 46 -27.42 11.15 2.05
C LYS A 46 -27.28 11.30 0.54
N LEU A 47 -26.18 10.80 -0.03
CA LEU A 47 -25.98 10.80 -1.48
C LEU A 47 -27.04 9.93 -2.15
N LYS A 48 -27.24 8.68 -1.71
CA LYS A 48 -28.26 7.77 -2.24
C LYS A 48 -29.64 8.43 -2.28
N ARG A 49 -30.07 9.09 -1.19
CA ARG A 49 -31.33 9.84 -1.13
C ARG A 49 -31.40 11.01 -2.11
N ALA A 50 -30.27 11.62 -2.46
CA ALA A 50 -30.21 12.66 -3.49
C ALA A 50 -30.51 12.11 -4.90
N TYR A 51 -30.17 10.84 -5.13
CA TYR A 51 -30.37 10.12 -6.39
C TYR A 51 -31.68 9.30 -6.44
N VAL A 52 -32.46 9.27 -5.36
CA VAL A 52 -33.81 8.69 -5.34
C VAL A 52 -34.75 9.62 -6.11
N ASN A 53 -35.53 9.06 -7.05
CA ASN A 53 -36.59 9.80 -7.73
C ASN A 53 -37.86 9.90 -6.87
N GLY A 54 -38.83 10.73 -7.27
CA GLY A 54 -40.07 11.01 -6.50
C GLY A 54 -40.95 9.80 -6.17
N TYR A 55 -40.64 8.62 -6.72
CA TYR A 55 -41.35 7.35 -6.48
C TYR A 55 -40.63 6.43 -5.48
N GLY A 56 -39.56 6.89 -4.82
CA GLY A 56 -38.84 6.11 -3.81
C GLY A 56 -37.87 5.06 -4.38
N TYR A 57 -37.78 4.91 -5.71
CA TYR A 57 -36.85 3.98 -6.34
C TYR A 57 -35.46 4.62 -6.53
N SER A 58 -34.42 3.97 -6.01
CA SER A 58 -33.02 4.32 -6.24
C SER A 58 -32.37 3.26 -7.12
N ASN A 59 -32.58 3.34 -8.43
CA ASN A 59 -31.95 2.43 -9.42
C ASN A 59 -30.67 3.01 -10.04
N SER A 60 -30.06 4.03 -9.44
CA SER A 60 -28.79 4.52 -9.94
C SER A 60 -27.69 3.49 -9.65
N LEU A 61 -27.06 2.99 -10.71
CA LEU A 61 -25.90 2.11 -10.65
C LEU A 61 -24.79 2.69 -9.77
N PHE A 62 -24.63 4.01 -9.76
CA PHE A 62 -23.71 4.71 -8.87
C PHE A 62 -24.04 4.50 -7.39
N ALA A 63 -25.31 4.70 -7.00
CA ALA A 63 -25.75 4.54 -5.61
C ALA A 63 -25.54 3.10 -5.11
N SER A 64 -25.86 2.11 -5.96
CA SER A 64 -25.61 0.70 -5.67
C SER A 64 -24.11 0.41 -5.49
N ARG A 65 -23.25 0.96 -6.36
CA ARG A 65 -21.80 0.77 -6.29
C ARG A 65 -21.17 1.36 -5.03
N ILE A 66 -21.51 2.60 -4.65
CA ILE A 66 -20.95 3.21 -3.42
C ILE A 66 -21.43 2.50 -2.15
N GLU A 67 -22.66 1.99 -2.14
CA GLU A 67 -23.16 1.15 -1.05
C GLU A 67 -22.45 -0.21 -1.00
N GLY A 68 -22.20 -0.81 -2.16
CA GLY A 68 -21.39 -2.02 -2.30
C GLY A 68 -19.97 -1.83 -1.78
N MET A 69 -19.32 -0.70 -2.08
CA MET A 69 -17.98 -0.39 -1.55
C MET A 69 -17.96 -0.35 -0.01
N HIS A 70 -18.99 0.24 0.61
CA HIS A 70 -19.13 0.22 2.07
C HIS A 70 -19.30 -1.20 2.60
N LYS A 71 -20.21 -1.99 2.02
CA LYS A 71 -20.49 -3.37 2.44
C LYS A 71 -19.25 -4.25 2.31
N ASP A 72 -18.55 -4.17 1.19
CA ASP A 72 -17.32 -4.92 0.92
C ASP A 72 -16.28 -4.65 2.03
N LYS A 73 -15.97 -3.37 2.31
CA LYS A 73 -14.95 -3.02 3.30
C LYS A 73 -15.36 -3.38 4.73
N PHE A 74 -16.54 -2.93 5.17
CA PHE A 74 -16.87 -2.94 6.60
C PHE A 74 -17.68 -4.15 7.06
N VAL A 75 -18.44 -4.77 6.15
CA VAL A 75 -19.36 -5.87 6.48
C VAL A 75 -18.80 -7.22 6.03
N ILE A 76 -18.24 -7.29 4.82
CA ILE A 76 -17.75 -8.55 4.24
C ILE A 76 -16.30 -8.82 4.66
N SER A 77 -15.40 -7.85 4.47
CA SER A 77 -13.98 -8.11 4.66
C SER A 77 -13.57 -8.31 6.11
N ARG A 78 -14.17 -7.56 7.06
CA ARG A 78 -13.80 -7.63 8.48
C ARG A 78 -13.98 -9.05 9.07
N PRO A 79 -15.14 -9.71 8.92
CA PRO A 79 -15.30 -11.09 9.37
C PRO A 79 -14.32 -12.08 8.71
N ILE A 80 -13.98 -11.88 7.44
CA ILE A 80 -13.06 -12.77 6.71
C ILE A 80 -11.66 -12.72 7.32
N ILE A 81 -11.13 -11.52 7.63
CA ILE A 81 -9.80 -11.41 8.22
C ILE A 81 -9.76 -11.97 9.65
N TYR A 82 -10.84 -11.84 10.43
CA TYR A 82 -10.91 -12.48 11.76
C TYR A 82 -10.85 -14.01 11.66
N LYS A 83 -11.65 -14.61 10.76
CA LYS A 83 -11.59 -16.07 10.50
C LYS A 83 -10.22 -16.51 10.02
N TYR A 84 -9.54 -15.69 9.22
CA TYR A 84 -8.18 -15.99 8.78
C TYR A 84 -7.18 -15.96 9.94
N LYS A 85 -7.29 -14.99 10.86
CA LYS A 85 -6.43 -14.92 12.06
C LYS A 85 -6.63 -16.14 12.96
N GLU A 86 -7.86 -16.62 13.12
CA GLU A 86 -8.16 -17.88 13.83
C GLU A 86 -7.55 -19.09 13.12
N TYR A 87 -7.75 -19.22 11.80
CA TYR A 87 -7.14 -20.28 10.99
C TYR A 87 -5.62 -20.28 11.09
N ASN A 88 -5.00 -19.11 11.05
CA ASN A 88 -3.55 -18.98 11.16
C ASN A 88 -3.05 -19.38 12.56
N PHE A 89 -3.75 -18.95 13.61
CA PHE A 89 -3.42 -19.32 14.99
C PHE A 89 -3.44 -20.84 15.18
N VAL A 90 -4.49 -21.52 14.70
CA VAL A 90 -4.59 -22.99 14.76
C VAL A 90 -3.45 -23.66 14.00
N ASN A 91 -3.16 -23.21 12.78
CA ASN A 91 -2.05 -23.76 12.00
C ASN A 91 -0.69 -23.54 12.68
N LYS A 92 -0.48 -22.38 13.30
CA LYS A 92 0.73 -22.12 14.08
C LYS A 92 0.87 -23.10 15.25
N CYS A 93 -0.21 -23.40 15.96
CA CYS A 93 -0.21 -24.37 17.06
C CYS A 93 0.04 -25.81 16.59
N ILE A 94 -0.52 -26.21 15.45
CA ILE A 94 -0.46 -27.60 14.98
C ILE A 94 0.80 -27.87 14.14
N LEU A 95 1.11 -26.97 13.21
CA LEU A 95 2.15 -27.14 12.19
C LEU A 95 3.44 -26.38 12.50
N GLY A 96 3.47 -25.56 13.55
CA GLY A 96 4.62 -24.73 13.89
C GLY A 96 4.92 -23.62 12.86
N THR A 97 3.99 -23.35 11.93
CA THR A 97 4.16 -22.33 10.89
C THR A 97 4.14 -20.92 11.50
N LEU A 98 5.25 -20.19 11.37
CA LEU A 98 5.32 -18.78 11.75
C LEU A 98 5.02 -17.90 10.54
N GLN A 99 4.00 -17.03 10.65
CA GLN A 99 3.87 -15.93 9.70
C GLN A 99 4.99 -14.93 9.91
N PRO A 100 5.66 -14.46 8.84
CA PRO A 100 6.77 -13.53 8.98
C PRO A 100 6.33 -12.11 9.39
N PHE A 101 5.05 -11.76 9.22
CA PHE A 101 4.49 -10.45 9.57
C PHE A 101 2.97 -10.52 9.83
N ASP A 102 2.41 -9.49 10.48
CA ASP A 102 0.95 -9.36 10.68
C ASP A 102 0.26 -8.98 9.36
N LEU A 103 -0.53 -9.90 8.82
CA LEU A 103 -1.27 -9.70 7.58
C LEU A 103 -2.68 -9.17 7.87
N ASN A 104 -3.02 -8.05 7.23
CA ASN A 104 -4.40 -7.56 7.15
C ASN A 104 -4.85 -7.56 5.68
N VAL A 105 -6.06 -8.07 5.41
CA VAL A 105 -6.58 -8.23 4.04
C VAL A 105 -7.95 -7.59 3.90
N GLU A 106 -8.12 -6.82 2.84
CA GLU A 106 -9.40 -6.24 2.44
C GLU A 106 -9.94 -6.94 1.17
N VAL A 107 -10.95 -7.79 1.34
CA VAL A 107 -11.63 -8.51 0.24
C VAL A 107 -12.73 -7.64 -0.32
N ILE A 108 -12.63 -7.29 -1.60
CA ILE A 108 -13.56 -6.40 -2.29
C ILE A 108 -14.10 -7.02 -3.59
N ASN A 109 -15.32 -6.63 -3.98
CA ASN A 109 -15.90 -7.04 -5.25
C ASN A 109 -15.63 -6.00 -6.33
N ALA A 110 -14.77 -6.31 -7.30
CA ALA A 110 -14.36 -5.39 -8.37
C ALA A 110 -15.52 -4.69 -9.12
N VAL A 111 -16.74 -5.24 -9.10
CA VAL A 111 -17.94 -4.59 -9.70
C VAL A 111 -18.29 -3.25 -9.03
N HIS A 112 -18.08 -3.13 -7.73
CA HIS A 112 -18.41 -1.92 -6.97
C HIS A 112 -17.31 -0.84 -7.08
N TRP A 113 -16.07 -1.28 -7.15
CA TRP A 113 -14.90 -0.41 -6.98
C TRP A 113 -14.35 0.07 -8.33
N PRO A 114 -13.79 1.28 -8.41
CA PRO A 114 -13.12 1.79 -9.61
C PRO A 114 -11.71 1.17 -9.75
N VAL A 115 -11.62 -0.17 -9.79
CA VAL A 115 -10.35 -0.87 -9.90
C VAL A 115 -9.92 -0.91 -11.36
N THR A 116 -8.79 -0.29 -11.66
CA THR A 116 -8.07 -0.54 -12.91
C THR A 116 -7.01 -1.60 -12.65
N TYR A 117 -7.13 -2.74 -13.32
CA TYR A 117 -6.08 -3.74 -13.27
C TYR A 117 -4.88 -3.26 -14.08
N PRO A 118 -3.66 -3.31 -13.54
CA PRO A 118 -2.47 -3.00 -14.33
C PRO A 118 -2.37 -4.01 -15.48
N LYS A 119 -1.91 -3.53 -16.65
CA LYS A 119 -1.75 -4.35 -17.86
C LYS A 119 -0.69 -5.44 -17.67
N SER A 120 0.35 -5.16 -16.90
CA SER A 120 1.36 -6.11 -16.43
C SER A 120 1.14 -6.45 -14.97
N MET A 121 1.30 -7.72 -14.59
CA MET A 121 1.41 -8.07 -13.17
C MET A 121 2.77 -7.59 -12.66
N CYS A 122 2.76 -6.79 -11.60
CA CYS A 122 3.97 -6.42 -10.89
C CYS A 122 4.65 -7.68 -10.33
N ARG A 123 5.98 -7.69 -10.29
CA ARG A 123 6.73 -8.74 -9.59
C ARG A 123 6.66 -8.46 -8.10
N VAL A 124 5.80 -9.22 -7.42
CA VAL A 124 5.60 -9.10 -5.98
C VAL A 124 6.77 -9.78 -5.26
N PRO A 125 7.41 -9.12 -4.27
CA PRO A 125 8.43 -9.73 -3.43
C PRO A 125 7.97 -11.06 -2.83
N SER A 126 8.89 -12.01 -2.71
CA SER A 126 8.61 -13.40 -2.33
C SER A 126 7.85 -13.50 -1.00
N ILE A 127 8.23 -12.69 -0.01
CA ILE A 127 7.60 -12.63 1.31
C ILE A 127 6.12 -12.25 1.24
N ALA A 128 5.78 -11.25 0.43
CA ALA A 128 4.40 -10.79 0.24
C ALA A 128 3.60 -11.77 -0.63
N LEU A 129 4.24 -12.37 -1.64
CA LEU A 129 3.62 -13.36 -2.51
C LEU A 129 3.25 -14.64 -1.74
N SER A 130 4.14 -15.11 -0.85
CA SER A 130 3.86 -16.27 0.01
C SER A 130 2.67 -16.01 0.92
N ALA A 131 2.65 -14.86 1.62
CA ALA A 131 1.53 -14.50 2.49
C ALA A 131 0.20 -14.38 1.71
N PHE A 132 0.23 -13.82 0.50
CA PHE A 132 -0.94 -13.78 -0.38
C PHE A 132 -1.42 -15.17 -0.79
N ASN A 133 -0.51 -16.08 -1.14
CA ASN A 133 -0.85 -17.45 -1.53
C ASN A 133 -1.43 -18.25 -0.37
N ASP A 134 -0.92 -18.05 0.85
CA ASP A 134 -1.46 -18.67 2.06
C ASP A 134 -2.89 -18.19 2.33
N PHE A 135 -3.12 -16.87 2.27
CA PHE A 135 -4.46 -16.31 2.38
C PHE A 135 -5.39 -16.81 1.26
N LYS A 136 -4.89 -16.91 0.03
CA LYS A 136 -5.65 -17.41 -1.12
C LYS A 136 -6.08 -18.86 -0.91
N THR A 137 -5.21 -19.71 -0.37
CA THR A 137 -5.53 -21.10 -0.02
C THR A 137 -6.62 -21.18 1.04
N PHE A 138 -6.53 -20.35 2.09
CA PHE A 138 -7.59 -20.22 3.09
C PHE A 138 -8.91 -19.77 2.45
N TYR A 139 -8.88 -18.72 1.64
CA TYR A 139 -10.08 -18.12 1.07
C TYR A 139 -10.81 -19.09 0.14
N SER A 140 -10.09 -19.90 -0.65
CA SER A 140 -10.67 -20.94 -1.48
C SER A 140 -11.43 -22.01 -0.68
N LYS A 141 -11.03 -22.28 0.57
CA LYS A 141 -11.76 -23.22 1.46
C LYS A 141 -13.05 -22.60 1.99
N VAL A 142 -13.04 -21.30 2.28
CA VAL A 142 -14.20 -20.57 2.80
C VAL A 142 -15.20 -20.24 1.69
N GLU A 143 -14.70 -19.88 0.51
CA GLU A 143 -15.49 -19.36 -0.61
C GLU A 143 -15.03 -20.02 -1.92
N GLY A 144 -15.33 -21.31 -2.07
CA GLY A 144 -14.81 -22.14 -3.16
C GLY A 144 -15.25 -21.79 -4.59
N ARG A 145 -16.12 -20.79 -4.76
CA ARG A 145 -16.60 -20.34 -6.09
C ARG A 145 -15.93 -19.06 -6.57
N LYS A 146 -15.11 -18.39 -5.76
CA LYS A 146 -14.53 -17.08 -6.09
C LYS A 146 -13.00 -17.16 -6.13
N THR A 147 -12.42 -16.43 -7.07
CA THR A 147 -10.97 -16.31 -7.20
C THR A 147 -10.50 -14.94 -6.70
N LEU A 148 -9.33 -14.92 -6.06
CA LEU A 148 -8.70 -13.69 -5.61
C LEU A 148 -7.63 -13.22 -6.58
N LYS A 149 -7.59 -11.90 -6.78
CA LYS A 149 -6.51 -11.20 -7.46
C LYS A 149 -5.97 -10.11 -6.54
N LEU A 150 -4.65 -10.12 -6.31
CA LEU A 150 -3.99 -9.12 -5.49
C LEU A 150 -4.02 -7.76 -6.20
N LEU A 151 -4.22 -6.69 -5.42
CA LEU A 151 -4.22 -5.29 -5.89
C LEU A 151 -3.16 -4.49 -5.11
N PRO A 152 -1.87 -4.57 -5.51
CA PRO A 152 -0.79 -3.89 -4.78
C PRO A 152 -0.95 -2.37 -4.71
N GLN A 153 -1.66 -1.76 -5.66
CA GLN A 153 -1.84 -0.30 -5.71
C GLN A 153 -2.62 0.28 -4.52
N PHE A 154 -3.34 -0.56 -3.76
CA PHE A 154 -4.12 -0.13 -2.59
C PHE A 154 -3.51 -0.58 -1.26
N GLY A 155 -2.36 -1.28 -1.30
CA GLY A 155 -1.72 -1.80 -0.11
C GLY A 155 -0.76 -0.81 0.55
N THR A 156 -0.58 -0.99 1.85
CA THR A 156 0.43 -0.31 2.67
C THR A 156 1.14 -1.35 3.53
N VAL A 157 2.34 -1.03 3.99
CA VAL A 157 3.15 -1.89 4.84
C VAL A 157 3.92 -1.05 5.85
N GLU A 158 4.10 -1.59 7.06
CA GLU A 158 5.04 -1.08 8.05
C GLU A 158 6.36 -1.85 7.86
N LEU A 159 7.46 -1.15 7.58
CA LEU A 159 8.78 -1.75 7.41
C LEU A 159 9.66 -1.41 8.61
N ASP A 160 10.40 -2.40 9.09
CA ASP A 160 11.55 -2.20 9.95
C ASP A 160 12.77 -1.95 9.05
N ALA A 161 13.24 -0.70 9.01
CA ALA A 161 14.40 -0.29 8.25
C ALA A 161 15.63 -0.21 9.18
N THR A 162 16.68 -0.93 8.83
CA THR A 162 17.96 -0.93 9.54
C THR A 162 19.00 -0.15 8.77
N PHE A 163 19.65 0.82 9.44
CA PHE A 163 20.77 1.59 8.93
C PHE A 163 22.00 1.36 9.80
N TYR A 164 23.18 1.48 9.19
CA TYR A 164 24.45 1.28 9.87
C TYR A 164 25.27 2.57 9.83
N ASP A 165 25.67 3.08 10.99
CA ASP A 165 26.57 4.23 11.02
C ASP A 165 27.98 3.82 10.56
N ALA A 166 28.62 4.69 9.78
CA ALA A 166 30.02 4.52 9.44
C ALA A 166 30.85 4.42 10.73
N PRO A 167 31.81 3.49 10.82
CA PRO A 167 32.70 3.43 11.97
C PRO A 167 33.38 4.80 12.11
N ARG A 168 33.28 5.41 13.30
CA ARG A 168 33.98 6.66 13.59
C ARG A 168 35.44 6.45 13.25
N SER A 169 35.93 7.10 12.19
CA SER A 169 37.35 7.17 11.94
C SER A 169 37.97 7.78 13.20
N SER A 170 38.80 6.98 13.87
CA SER A 170 39.72 7.49 14.87
C SER A 170 40.43 8.68 14.24
N LYS A 171 40.36 9.84 14.91
CA LYS A 171 41.31 10.91 14.65
C LYS A 171 42.69 10.25 14.66
N ARG A 172 43.38 10.27 13.51
CA ARG A 172 44.79 9.88 13.43
C ARG A 172 45.54 10.77 14.40
N SER A 173 45.84 10.24 15.58
CA SER A 173 46.98 10.65 16.36
C SER A 173 48.07 9.72 15.88
N CYS A 174 49.00 10.28 15.12
CA CYS A 174 50.28 9.64 14.88
C CYS A 174 50.98 9.51 16.24
N ASP A 175 50.95 8.32 16.82
CA ASP A 175 52.07 7.74 17.56
C ASP A 175 51.82 6.23 17.62
N GLY A 176 52.83 5.47 17.19
CA GLY A 176 52.71 4.05 16.93
C GLY A 176 52.63 3.24 18.21
N GLU A 177 51.78 2.21 18.19
CA GLU A 177 52.08 0.92 18.82
C GLU A 177 51.09 -0.13 18.32
N TYR A 178 51.61 -1.34 18.11
CA TYR A 178 50.86 -2.51 17.67
C TYR A 178 49.76 -2.85 18.69
N SER A 179 48.51 -2.89 18.26
CA SER A 179 47.42 -3.51 19.03
C SER A 179 46.41 -4.17 18.10
N THR A 180 46.31 -5.48 18.30
CA THR A 180 45.47 -6.45 17.63
C THR A 180 43.98 -6.25 17.99
N THR A 181 43.12 -6.40 16.98
CA THR A 181 41.63 -6.54 17.06
C THR A 181 40.84 -5.39 17.70
N ASN A 182 40.65 -4.29 16.96
CA ASN A 182 39.52 -3.39 17.20
C ASN A 182 38.28 -3.90 16.45
N ASN A 183 37.44 -4.65 17.15
CA ASN A 183 36.09 -4.95 16.73
C ASN A 183 35.25 -3.66 16.88
N GLN A 184 35.41 -2.73 15.93
CA GLN A 184 34.72 -1.46 15.96
C GLN A 184 33.27 -1.68 15.54
N CYS A 185 32.38 -1.88 16.53
CA CYS A 185 30.95 -2.06 16.31
C CYS A 185 30.36 -0.84 15.59
N CYS A 186 29.84 -1.08 14.39
CA CYS A 186 28.89 -0.19 13.74
C CYS A 186 27.65 -0.06 14.65
N VAL A 187 27.17 1.16 14.85
CA VAL A 187 25.95 1.38 15.62
C VAL A 187 24.76 1.15 14.68
N GLU A 188 23.93 0.17 15.03
CA GLU A 188 22.71 -0.16 14.30
C GLU A 188 21.60 0.84 14.67
N ARG A 189 20.97 1.47 13.68
CA ARG A 189 19.81 2.35 13.85
C ARG A 189 18.58 1.71 13.19
N LYS A 190 17.52 1.49 13.98
CA LYS A 190 16.27 0.88 13.51
C LYS A 190 15.16 1.92 13.46
N PHE A 191 14.41 1.93 12.36
CA PHE A 191 13.28 2.80 12.16
C PHE A 191 12.07 2.02 11.68
N LYS A 192 10.88 2.45 12.09
CA LYS A 192 9.61 1.94 11.57
C LYS A 192 9.05 2.93 10.57
N VAL A 193 8.86 2.50 9.33
CA VAL A 193 8.36 3.37 8.26
C VAL A 193 7.12 2.77 7.62
N MET A 194 6.05 3.56 7.58
CA MET A 194 4.85 3.24 6.81
C MET A 194 5.05 3.64 5.36
N VAL A 195 4.98 2.67 4.44
CA VAL A 195 5.09 2.91 3.00
C VAL A 195 3.97 2.22 2.24
N THR A 196 3.73 2.64 1.00
CA THR A 196 2.84 1.91 0.07
C THR A 196 3.49 0.60 -0.38
N THR A 197 2.69 -0.36 -0.84
CA THR A 197 3.22 -1.64 -1.34
C THR A 197 4.16 -1.45 -2.54
N TYR A 198 3.92 -0.47 -3.41
CA TYR A 198 4.86 -0.17 -4.51
C TYR A 198 6.19 0.40 -4.02
N GLN A 199 6.18 1.23 -2.98
CA GLN A 199 7.42 1.69 -2.35
C GLN A 199 8.18 0.54 -1.70
N MET A 200 7.48 -0.40 -1.04
CA MET A 200 8.10 -1.62 -0.53
C MET A 200 8.77 -2.44 -1.65
N PHE A 201 8.12 -2.60 -2.81
CA PHE A 201 8.71 -3.35 -3.93
C PHE A 201 10.03 -2.73 -4.39
N VAL A 202 10.11 -1.39 -4.39
CA VAL A 202 11.35 -0.67 -4.73
C VAL A 202 12.40 -0.86 -3.63
N LEU A 203 12.03 -0.69 -2.36
CA LEU A 203 12.95 -0.81 -1.23
C LEU A 203 13.53 -2.22 -1.09
N ASP A 204 12.75 -3.26 -1.37
CA ASP A 204 13.21 -4.66 -1.33
C ASP A 204 14.41 -4.92 -2.25
N MET A 205 14.47 -4.23 -3.40
CA MET A 205 15.60 -4.36 -4.32
C MET A 205 16.93 -3.85 -3.72
N PHE A 206 16.86 -2.84 -2.85
CA PHE A 206 18.05 -2.25 -2.22
C PHE A 206 18.69 -3.15 -1.15
N ASN A 207 18.02 -4.25 -0.76
CA ASN A 207 18.66 -5.30 0.05
C ASN A 207 19.74 -6.07 -0.74
N THR A 208 19.75 -5.96 -2.07
CA THR A 208 20.72 -6.65 -2.96
C THR A 208 21.61 -5.67 -3.74
N TYR A 209 21.15 -4.44 -3.96
CA TYR A 209 21.83 -3.45 -4.79
C TYR A 209 22.06 -2.14 -4.04
N ASP A 210 23.30 -1.62 -4.08
CA ASP A 210 23.63 -0.33 -3.47
C ASP A 210 23.02 0.86 -4.23
N PHE A 211 22.89 0.73 -5.56
CA PHE A 211 22.28 1.72 -6.42
C PHE A 211 21.51 1.09 -7.58
N LEU A 212 20.45 1.77 -8.02
CA LEU A 212 19.56 1.32 -9.10
C LEU A 212 19.15 2.49 -9.99
N THR A 213 19.02 2.26 -11.30
CA THR A 213 18.45 3.24 -12.23
C THR A 213 16.93 3.11 -12.31
N TYR A 214 16.22 4.19 -12.69
CA TYR A 214 14.77 4.12 -12.95
C TYR A 214 14.40 3.00 -13.92
N GLU A 215 15.11 2.89 -15.05
CA GLU A 215 14.85 1.86 -16.06
C GLU A 215 14.95 0.44 -15.48
N ARG A 216 15.96 0.19 -14.64
CA ARG A 216 16.16 -1.11 -14.02
C ARG A 216 15.04 -1.44 -13.03
N ILE A 217 14.67 -0.48 -12.17
CA ILE A 217 13.57 -0.65 -11.22
C ILE A 217 12.27 -0.94 -11.97
N LEU A 218 11.98 -0.20 -13.04
CA LEU A 218 10.81 -0.42 -13.88
C LEU A 218 10.77 -1.84 -14.47
N LYS A 219 11.88 -2.28 -15.06
CA LYS A 219 12.00 -3.60 -15.69
C LYS A 219 11.89 -4.75 -14.69
N GLU A 220 12.51 -4.62 -13.52
CA GLU A 220 12.52 -5.70 -12.53
C GLU A 220 11.22 -5.78 -11.73
N THR A 221 10.62 -4.64 -11.35
CA THR A 221 9.39 -4.62 -10.55
C THR A 221 8.12 -4.73 -11.40
N MET A 222 8.16 -4.36 -12.69
CA MET A 222 7.00 -4.31 -13.59
C MET A 222 5.84 -3.46 -13.04
N ILE A 223 6.14 -2.45 -12.21
CA ILE A 223 5.18 -1.47 -11.70
C ILE A 223 4.78 -0.51 -12.84
N PRO A 224 3.50 -0.14 -13.00
CA PRO A 224 3.10 0.85 -14.00
C PRO A 224 3.85 2.18 -13.80
N GLU A 225 4.38 2.75 -14.89
CA GLU A 225 5.27 3.93 -14.85
C GLU A 225 4.77 5.07 -13.96
N LYS A 226 3.50 5.48 -14.12
CA LYS A 226 2.91 6.54 -13.28
C LYS A 226 2.95 6.19 -11.79
N SER A 227 2.71 4.94 -11.44
CA SER A 227 2.74 4.48 -10.04
C SER A 227 4.17 4.39 -9.52
N LEU A 228 5.12 3.97 -10.36
CA LEU A 228 6.54 3.92 -10.01
C LEU A 228 7.12 5.32 -9.78
N LEU A 229 6.80 6.28 -10.66
CA LEU A 229 7.19 7.69 -10.49
C LEU A 229 6.69 8.24 -9.16
N ASN A 230 5.41 8.04 -8.84
CA ASN A 230 4.83 8.47 -7.56
C ASN A 230 5.52 7.79 -6.36
N ALA A 231 5.81 6.48 -6.47
CA ALA A 231 6.48 5.74 -5.41
C ALA A 231 7.90 6.28 -5.14
N LEU A 232 8.70 6.49 -6.20
CA LEU A 232 10.04 7.03 -6.10
C LEU A 232 10.06 8.48 -5.60
N GLN A 233 9.16 9.34 -6.10
CA GLN A 233 8.99 10.69 -5.57
C GLN A 233 8.62 10.67 -4.07
N GLY A 234 7.71 9.76 -3.69
CA GLY A 234 7.38 9.43 -2.31
C GLY A 234 8.61 9.16 -1.44
N LEU A 235 9.46 8.24 -1.89
CA LEU A 235 10.64 7.78 -1.15
C LEU A 235 11.74 8.85 -1.06
N VAL A 236 11.88 9.70 -2.08
CA VAL A 236 12.90 10.77 -2.10
C VAL A 236 12.43 12.01 -1.33
N GLN A 237 11.20 12.46 -1.55
CA GLN A 237 10.72 13.77 -1.08
C GLN A 237 9.95 13.73 0.23
N PHE A 238 9.23 12.65 0.53
CA PHE A 238 8.38 12.57 1.72
C PHE A 238 9.02 11.71 2.81
N HIS A 239 9.52 10.54 2.44
CA HIS A 239 10.18 9.65 3.40
C HIS A 239 11.67 9.93 3.54
N HIS A 240 12.31 10.58 2.56
CA HIS A 240 13.76 10.80 2.51
C HIS A 240 14.60 9.53 2.71
N LEU A 241 14.06 8.37 2.30
CA LEU A 241 14.74 7.06 2.37
C LEU A 241 15.68 6.84 1.20
N LEU A 242 15.40 7.47 0.06
CA LEU A 242 16.23 7.38 -1.15
C LEU A 242 16.83 8.74 -1.50
N LEU A 243 18.06 8.71 -1.98
CA LEU A 243 18.71 9.82 -2.67
C LEU A 243 18.60 9.61 -4.17
N LYS A 244 18.40 10.71 -4.93
CA LYS A 244 18.38 10.69 -6.40
C LYS A 244 19.56 11.44 -6.97
N PHE A 245 20.19 10.87 -7.99
CA PHE A 245 21.24 11.52 -8.78
C PHE A 245 20.89 11.49 -10.28
N PRO A 246 20.85 12.65 -10.97
CA PRO A 246 21.04 14.01 -10.45
C PRO A 246 19.88 14.45 -9.55
N ASN A 247 20.16 15.36 -8.61
CA ASN A 247 19.15 15.90 -7.69
C ASN A 247 18.28 16.95 -8.39
N CYS A 248 17.21 16.50 -9.06
CA CYS A 248 16.23 17.36 -9.71
C CYS A 248 14.81 16.78 -9.51
N ARG A 249 13.78 17.61 -9.77
CA ARG A 249 12.38 17.20 -9.54
C ARG A 249 11.90 16.11 -10.50
N GLU A 250 12.37 16.14 -11.74
CA GLU A 250 12.01 15.17 -12.76
C GLU A 250 12.81 13.88 -12.59
N ILE A 251 12.17 12.75 -12.87
CA ILE A 251 12.82 11.43 -12.90
C ILE A 251 12.95 11.01 -14.36
N LYS A 252 14.18 10.81 -14.80
CA LYS A 252 14.52 10.31 -16.16
C LYS A 252 14.98 8.86 -16.08
N SER A 253 15.01 8.18 -17.24
CA SER A 253 15.32 6.74 -17.31
C SER A 253 16.68 6.35 -16.70
N ASN A 254 17.68 7.22 -16.85
CA ASN A 254 19.05 7.00 -16.38
C ASN A 254 19.33 7.54 -14.97
N ASP A 255 18.32 8.15 -14.32
CA ASP A 255 18.49 8.66 -12.97
C ASP A 255 18.74 7.51 -12.00
N ARG A 256 19.72 7.71 -11.12
CA ARG A 256 20.17 6.73 -10.14
C ARG A 256 19.56 7.03 -8.78
N PHE A 257 19.25 5.97 -8.05
CA PHE A 257 18.72 5.99 -6.71
C PHE A 257 19.62 5.14 -5.81
N SER A 258 19.83 5.60 -4.58
CA SER A 258 20.55 4.87 -3.52
C SER A 258 19.86 5.10 -2.18
N ILE A 259 20.11 4.23 -1.20
CA ILE A 259 19.64 4.44 0.18
C ILE A 259 20.26 5.73 0.75
N ASN A 260 19.47 6.50 1.48
CA ASN A 260 19.94 7.63 2.25
C ASN A 260 20.48 7.16 3.61
N GLU A 261 21.76 6.84 3.69
CA GLU A 261 22.40 6.40 4.94
C GLU A 261 22.31 7.42 6.08
N PHE A 262 22.13 8.70 5.74
CA PHE A 262 21.98 9.79 6.71
C PHE A 262 20.52 10.01 7.16
N PHE A 263 19.61 9.10 6.82
CA PHE A 263 18.20 9.18 7.22
C PHE A 263 18.05 9.35 8.74
N ARG A 264 17.21 10.31 9.15
CA ARG A 264 16.84 10.60 10.55
C ARG A 264 15.34 10.93 10.58
N ILE A 265 14.65 10.50 11.64
CA ILE A 265 13.24 10.84 11.92
C ILE A 265 13.16 12.24 12.53
#